data_AF-A0A661BWP2-F1
#
_entry.id   AF-A0A661BWP2-F1
#
_cell.length_a   1.000
_cell.length_b   1.000
_cell.length_c   1.000
_cell.angle_alpha   90.00
_cell.angle_beta   90.00
_cell.angle_gamma   90.00
#
_symmetry.space_group_name_H-M   'P 1'
#
loop_
_entity.id
_entity.type
_entity.pdbx_description
1 polymer ?
#
loop_
_entity_poly.entity_id
_entity_poly.type
_entity_poly.pdbx_seq_one_letter_code
_entity_poly.pdbx_strand_id
1 'polypeptide(L)'
;LPGALAGGDGNGLVDDEDERGRVWTHLEAAGYITGGYSGDAVADGSEYDCAATICPDNGFGTGMSIFHGTETQSGTVDAHELITGQGIPVEVIAELDRKIDDDAPNTGVMQSGDDAAFTGTCVTGTAATDAYDLQNPSDNCAAVFRNF
;
A
#
# COMPACT_ATOMS: atom_id res chain seq x y z
N LEU A 1 -4.46 -32.62 -0.20
CA LEU A 1 -4.49 -31.35 0.56
C LEU A 1 -5.63 -30.52 -0.01
N PRO A 2 -6.70 -30.22 0.74
CA PRO A 2 -7.49 -29.04 0.40
C PRO A 2 -6.55 -27.83 0.58
N GLY A 3 -6.46 -26.93 -0.38
CA GLY A 3 -5.50 -25.80 -0.31
C GLY A 3 -4.15 -26.06 -0.97
N ALA A 4 -4.13 -26.48 -2.23
CA ALA A 4 -3.01 -26.09 -3.07
C ALA A 4 -3.16 -24.58 -3.32
N LEU A 5 -2.23 -23.77 -2.83
CA LEU A 5 -2.18 -22.35 -3.18
C LEU A 5 -2.16 -22.27 -4.69
N ALA A 6 -3.20 -21.67 -5.28
CA ALA A 6 -3.15 -21.32 -6.69
C ALA A 6 -1.98 -20.34 -6.84
N GLY A 7 -1.08 -20.64 -7.78
CA GLY A 7 0.02 -19.73 -8.09
C GLY A 7 -0.48 -18.47 -8.79
N GLY A 8 0.45 -17.55 -9.03
CA GLY A 8 0.34 -16.55 -10.08
C GLY A 8 0.66 -17.15 -11.45
N ASP A 9 0.89 -16.28 -12.44
CA ASP A 9 1.22 -16.68 -13.81
C ASP A 9 2.71 -17.05 -14.00
N GLY A 10 3.55 -16.76 -13.00
CA GLY A 10 4.98 -17.04 -12.99
C GLY A 10 5.87 -15.99 -13.67
N ASN A 11 5.34 -14.80 -13.95
CA ASN A 11 6.08 -13.67 -14.53
C ASN A 11 6.98 -12.94 -13.51
N GLY A 12 6.82 -13.24 -12.21
CA GLY A 12 7.58 -12.63 -11.10
C GLY A 12 6.99 -11.30 -10.60
N LEU A 13 5.79 -10.96 -11.04
CA LEU A 13 5.04 -9.77 -10.70
C LEU A 13 3.84 -10.12 -9.80
N VAL A 14 3.19 -9.07 -9.29
CA VAL A 14 1.91 -9.14 -8.58
C VAL A 14 1.02 -8.14 -9.31
N ASP A 15 0.64 -8.48 -10.54
CA ASP A 15 0.06 -7.55 -11.51
C ASP A 15 -1.36 -7.92 -11.96
N ASP A 16 -1.90 -9.03 -11.48
CA ASP A 16 -3.32 -9.39 -11.62
C ASP A 16 -4.09 -9.40 -10.29
N GLU A 17 -5.43 -9.40 -10.38
CA GLU A 17 -6.32 -9.34 -9.22
C GLU A 17 -6.15 -10.54 -8.27
N ASP A 18 -5.95 -11.74 -8.83
CA ASP A 18 -5.78 -12.98 -8.07
C ASP A 18 -4.45 -12.97 -7.31
N GLU A 19 -3.37 -12.51 -7.94
CA GLU A 19 -2.02 -12.44 -7.39
C GLU A 19 -1.93 -11.49 -6.20
N ARG A 20 -2.58 -10.31 -6.30
CA ARG A 20 -2.63 -9.30 -5.24
C ARG A 20 -3.18 -9.85 -3.92
N GLY A 21 -4.15 -10.77 -3.98
CA GLY A 21 -4.66 -11.47 -2.79
C GLY A 21 -3.81 -12.68 -2.39
N ARG A 22 -3.39 -13.48 -3.38
CA ARG A 22 -2.66 -14.74 -3.13
C ARG A 22 -1.26 -14.51 -2.56
N VAL A 23 -0.60 -13.40 -2.85
CA VAL A 23 0.76 -13.11 -2.34
C VAL A 23 0.84 -13.29 -0.82
N TRP A 24 -0.18 -12.87 -0.08
CA TRP A 24 -0.25 -12.99 1.37
C TRP A 24 -0.38 -14.43 1.85
N THR A 25 -1.18 -15.24 1.15
CA THR A 25 -1.32 -16.68 1.43
C THR A 25 -0.02 -17.45 1.16
N HIS A 26 0.74 -17.04 0.15
CA HIS A 26 2.08 -17.60 -0.13
C HIS A 26 3.08 -17.23 0.95
N LEU A 27 3.12 -15.96 1.39
CA LEU A 27 3.99 -15.51 2.48
C LEU A 27 3.66 -16.21 3.81
N GLU A 28 2.37 -16.44 4.09
CA GLU A 28 1.92 -17.19 5.25
C GLU A 28 2.33 -18.66 5.18
N ALA A 29 2.11 -19.34 4.05
CA ALA A 29 2.50 -20.75 3.90
C ALA A 29 4.02 -20.96 3.91
N ALA A 30 4.79 -19.96 3.47
CA ALA A 30 6.24 -19.93 3.62
C ALA A 30 6.71 -19.67 5.05
N GLY A 31 5.81 -19.26 5.95
CA GLY A 31 6.10 -18.98 7.36
C GLY A 31 6.74 -17.62 7.63
N TYR A 32 6.66 -16.67 6.68
CA TYR A 32 7.15 -15.30 6.87
C TYR A 32 6.20 -14.44 7.68
N ILE A 33 4.89 -14.69 7.55
CA ILE A 33 3.83 -13.98 8.25
C ILE A 33 2.77 -14.95 8.77
N THR A 34 1.86 -14.44 9.61
CA THR A 34 0.69 -15.18 10.11
C THR A 34 -0.54 -14.30 9.94
N GLY A 35 -1.68 -14.84 9.55
CA GLY A 35 -2.92 -14.05 9.46
C GLY A 35 -4.19 -14.79 9.07
N GLY A 36 -4.09 -15.97 8.44
CA GLY A 36 -5.23 -16.73 7.95
C GLY A 36 -5.90 -16.08 6.74
N TYR A 37 -5.11 -15.61 5.79
CA TYR A 37 -5.61 -14.86 4.62
C TYR A 37 -6.38 -15.77 3.65
N SER A 38 -7.46 -15.26 3.05
CA SER A 38 -8.31 -16.07 2.16
C SER A 38 -7.74 -16.26 0.75
N GLY A 39 -6.92 -15.32 0.28
CA GLY A 39 -6.36 -15.32 -1.07
C GLY A 39 -7.39 -14.99 -2.16
N ASP A 40 -8.52 -14.39 -1.77
CA ASP A 40 -9.51 -13.87 -2.71
C ASP A 40 -8.92 -12.70 -3.52
N ALA A 41 -9.42 -12.52 -4.75
CA ALA A 41 -8.92 -11.49 -5.66
C ALA A 41 -9.11 -10.07 -5.10
N VAL A 42 -8.12 -9.21 -5.32
CA VAL A 42 -8.15 -7.78 -5.00
C VAL A 42 -8.22 -7.00 -6.31
N ALA A 43 -9.35 -6.33 -6.54
CA ALA A 43 -9.63 -5.62 -7.77
C ALA A 43 -8.67 -4.45 -8.01
N ASP A 44 -8.59 -4.03 -9.26
CA ASP A 44 -8.02 -2.74 -9.64
C ASP A 44 -8.87 -1.57 -9.09
N GLY A 45 -8.22 -0.52 -8.58
CA GLY A 45 -8.89 0.56 -7.86
C GLY A 45 -9.12 0.27 -6.37
N SER A 46 -8.61 -0.86 -5.86
CA SER A 46 -8.67 -1.27 -4.45
C SER A 46 -7.29 -1.30 -3.78
N GLU A 47 -6.34 -0.53 -4.32
CA GLU A 47 -4.95 -0.41 -3.86
C GLU A 47 -4.89 -0.09 -2.37
N TYR A 48 -5.80 0.77 -1.91
CA TYR A 48 -5.81 1.32 -0.55
C TYR A 48 -6.90 0.74 0.36
N ASP A 49 -7.87 -0.04 -0.14
CA ASP A 49 -9.03 -0.49 0.63
C ASP A 49 -9.17 -2.03 0.73
N CYS A 50 -8.07 -2.76 0.56
CA CYS A 50 -8.06 -4.21 0.67
C CYS A 50 -8.67 -4.70 2.01
N ALA A 51 -9.57 -5.67 1.94
CA ALA A 51 -10.19 -6.23 3.14
C ALA A 51 -9.16 -6.97 4.02
N ALA A 52 -9.22 -6.75 5.33
CA ALA A 52 -8.31 -7.38 6.30
C ALA A 52 -8.44 -8.92 6.42
N THR A 53 -9.44 -9.53 5.77
CA THR A 53 -9.53 -10.99 5.60
C THR A 53 -8.68 -11.53 4.46
N ILE A 54 -8.27 -10.65 3.53
CA ILE A 54 -7.46 -10.96 2.34
C ILE A 54 -6.02 -10.48 2.56
N CYS A 55 -5.87 -9.28 3.14
CA CYS A 55 -4.61 -8.57 3.32
C CYS A 55 -4.26 -8.37 4.81
N PRO A 56 -2.96 -8.24 5.18
CA PRO A 56 -2.56 -7.92 6.55
C PRO A 56 -3.16 -6.60 7.04
N ASP A 57 -3.76 -6.59 8.23
CA ASP A 57 -4.31 -5.36 8.83
C ASP A 57 -3.20 -4.33 9.08
N ASN A 58 -3.43 -3.08 8.68
CA ASN A 58 -2.50 -1.97 8.84
C ASN A 58 -2.47 -1.35 10.24
N GLY A 59 -3.22 -1.92 11.19
CA GLY A 59 -3.42 -1.43 12.56
C GLY A 59 -4.58 -0.44 12.71
N PHE A 60 -5.21 -0.04 11.60
CA PHE A 60 -6.30 0.93 11.53
C PHE A 60 -7.57 0.35 10.88
N GLY A 61 -7.62 -0.97 10.66
CA GLY A 61 -8.80 -1.68 10.19
C GLY A 61 -8.93 -1.82 8.67
N THR A 62 -7.90 -1.44 7.91
CA THR A 62 -7.78 -1.69 6.47
C THR A 62 -6.57 -2.56 6.18
N GLY A 63 -6.59 -3.34 5.11
CA GLY A 63 -5.49 -4.20 4.69
C GLY A 63 -4.37 -3.44 3.96
N MET A 64 -3.12 -3.80 4.26
CA MET A 64 -1.93 -3.47 3.47
C MET A 64 -1.91 -4.30 2.19
N SER A 65 -1.56 -3.70 1.06
CA SER A 65 -1.56 -4.39 -0.24
C SER A 65 -0.18 -4.38 -0.90
N ILE A 66 0.06 -5.32 -1.82
CA ILE A 66 1.22 -5.31 -2.71
C ILE A 66 0.68 -5.23 -4.12
N PHE A 67 1.09 -4.20 -4.84
CA PHE A 67 0.68 -3.96 -6.22
C PHE A 67 1.92 -3.79 -7.09
N HIS A 68 1.77 -4.05 -8.39
CA HIS A 68 2.74 -3.67 -9.40
C HIS A 68 2.15 -2.51 -10.23
N GLY A 69 2.50 -1.27 -9.88
CA GLY A 69 1.84 -0.07 -10.38
C GLY A 69 2.63 1.22 -10.17
N THR A 70 1.90 2.34 -10.13
CA THR A 70 2.46 3.70 -10.02
C THR A 70 1.81 4.50 -8.91
N GLU A 71 1.56 3.88 -7.76
CA GLU A 71 0.75 4.46 -6.68
C GLU A 71 1.53 5.47 -5.82
N THR A 72 2.82 5.67 -6.07
CA THR A 72 3.57 6.79 -5.49
C THR A 72 3.29 8.09 -6.26
N GLN A 73 3.30 9.23 -5.56
CA GLN A 73 3.11 10.56 -6.16
C GLN A 73 4.12 10.89 -7.29
N SER A 74 5.33 10.34 -7.23
CA SER A 74 6.35 10.48 -8.28
C SER A 74 6.36 9.31 -9.29
N GLY A 75 5.42 8.37 -9.19
CA GLY A 75 5.33 7.14 -9.98
C GLY A 75 5.07 7.44 -11.45
N THR A 76 5.88 6.86 -12.35
CA THR A 76 5.69 7.02 -13.81
C THR A 76 5.86 5.73 -14.61
N VAL A 77 6.29 4.66 -13.94
CA VAL A 77 6.52 3.33 -14.51
C VAL A 77 6.09 2.31 -13.47
N ASP A 78 5.46 1.23 -13.90
CA ASP A 78 5.02 0.18 -12.98
C ASP A 78 6.20 -0.43 -12.21
N ALA A 79 6.04 -0.64 -10.91
CA ALA A 79 6.94 -1.44 -10.08
C ALA A 79 6.20 -2.01 -8.87
N HIS A 80 6.83 -2.96 -8.18
CA HIS A 80 6.33 -3.48 -6.91
C HIS A 80 6.32 -2.40 -5.82
N GLU A 81 5.15 -2.23 -5.25
CA GLU A 81 4.81 -1.23 -4.26
C GLU A 81 4.17 -1.93 -3.07
N LEU A 82 4.67 -1.62 -1.86
CA LEU A 82 4.01 -2.01 -0.62
C LEU A 82 3.16 -0.82 -0.15
N ILE A 83 1.85 -1.00 -0.16
CA ILE A 83 0.88 0.03 0.15
C ILE A 83 0.35 -0.21 1.55
N THR A 84 0.32 0.83 2.39
CA THR A 84 -0.10 0.71 3.80
C THR A 84 -1.59 0.45 3.98
N GLY A 85 -2.39 0.63 2.93
CA GLY A 85 -3.85 0.77 3.05
C GLY A 85 -4.24 2.13 3.66
N GLN A 86 -5.51 2.51 3.46
CA GLN A 86 -6.10 3.75 3.94
C GLN A 86 -6.54 3.66 5.42
N GLY A 87 -7.05 4.78 5.95
CA GLY A 87 -7.53 4.90 7.33
C GLY A 87 -6.42 5.21 8.35
N ILE A 88 -5.22 5.55 7.89
CA ILE A 88 -4.11 5.92 8.77
C ILE A 88 -4.09 7.45 8.95
N PRO A 89 -4.01 7.97 10.18
CA PRO A 89 -3.88 9.41 10.40
C PRO A 89 -2.61 10.00 9.76
N VAL A 90 -2.73 11.22 9.22
CA VAL A 90 -1.63 11.89 8.51
C VAL A 90 -0.38 12.04 9.36
N GLU A 91 -0.51 12.25 10.68
CA GLU A 91 0.62 12.35 11.60
C GLU A 91 1.39 11.03 11.71
N VAL A 92 0.69 9.90 11.61
CA VAL A 92 1.30 8.57 11.64
C VAL A 92 2.04 8.31 10.34
N ILE A 93 1.46 8.67 9.19
CA ILE A 93 2.13 8.57 7.89
C ILE A 93 3.40 9.45 7.87
N ALA A 94 3.30 10.71 8.30
CA ALA A 94 4.45 11.62 8.34
C ALA A 94 5.57 11.10 9.27
N GLU A 95 5.22 10.53 10.43
CA GLU A 95 6.20 9.89 11.31
C GLU A 95 6.80 8.60 10.71
N LEU A 96 6.02 7.85 9.94
CA LEU A 96 6.48 6.66 9.26
C LEU A 96 7.51 7.02 8.18
N ASP A 97 7.19 8.00 7.34
CA ASP A 97 8.09 8.57 6.33
C ASP A 97 9.37 9.11 6.98
N ARG A 98 9.29 9.98 7.99
CA ARG A 98 10.50 10.50 8.69
C ARG A 98 11.42 9.42 9.27
N LYS A 99 10.89 8.24 9.58
CA LYS A 99 11.68 7.11 10.12
C LYS A 99 12.25 6.21 9.04
N ILE A 100 11.60 6.12 7.88
CA ILE A 100 12.00 5.24 6.78
C ILE A 100 12.87 6.00 5.78
N ASP A 101 12.57 7.28 5.52
CA ASP A 101 13.06 8.01 4.37
C ASP A 101 13.37 9.50 4.66
N ASP A 102 12.53 10.45 4.22
CA ASP A 102 12.92 11.86 4.09
C ASP A 102 11.90 12.90 4.60
N ASP A 103 10.73 12.47 5.09
CA ASP A 103 9.65 13.36 5.58
C ASP A 103 9.04 14.24 4.48
N ALA A 104 9.17 13.83 3.21
CA ALA A 104 8.60 14.52 2.06
C ALA A 104 7.61 13.60 1.32
N PRO A 105 6.29 13.88 1.37
CA PRO A 105 5.25 12.96 0.89
C PRO A 105 5.30 12.64 -0.60
N ASN A 106 5.99 13.44 -1.41
CA ASN A 106 5.98 13.34 -2.86
C ASN A 106 7.36 12.94 -3.43
N THR A 107 8.32 12.57 -2.57
CA THR A 107 9.66 12.16 -2.98
C THR A 107 10.15 10.95 -2.21
N GLY A 108 11.29 10.40 -2.65
CA GLY A 108 11.92 9.30 -1.95
C GLY A 108 11.23 7.94 -2.16
N VAL A 109 11.53 6.99 -1.28
CA VAL A 109 11.03 5.61 -1.27
C VAL A 109 9.74 5.43 -0.48
N MET A 110 9.34 6.39 0.37
CA MET A 110 8.09 6.34 1.13
C MET A 110 7.26 7.59 0.84
N GLN A 111 6.21 7.44 0.02
CA GLN A 111 5.41 8.57 -0.44
C GLN A 111 3.95 8.44 0.01
N SER A 112 3.21 9.55 0.05
CA SER A 112 1.75 9.51 0.06
C SER A 112 1.26 8.76 -1.18
N GLY A 113 0.11 8.09 -1.05
CA GLY A 113 -0.57 7.52 -2.23
C GLY A 113 -0.95 8.59 -3.25
N ASP A 114 -0.85 8.26 -4.53
CA ASP A 114 -1.33 9.06 -5.67
C ASP A 114 -2.84 8.86 -5.91
N ASP A 115 -3.64 9.25 -4.91
CA ASP A 115 -5.10 9.28 -5.02
C ASP A 115 -5.64 10.67 -4.68
N ALA A 116 -6.73 11.05 -5.36
CA ALA A 116 -7.42 12.31 -5.12
C ALA A 116 -8.01 12.43 -3.70
N ALA A 117 -8.24 11.30 -3.00
CA ALA A 117 -8.66 11.25 -1.61
C ALA A 117 -7.56 11.74 -0.65
N PHE A 118 -6.29 11.60 -1.03
CA PHE A 118 -5.15 12.00 -0.19
C PHE A 118 -4.61 13.38 -0.60
N THR A 119 -4.65 13.70 -1.89
CA THR A 119 -4.18 14.99 -2.42
C THR A 119 -5.03 16.16 -1.93
N GLY A 120 -4.42 17.16 -1.28
CA GLY A 120 -5.11 18.30 -0.69
C GLY A 120 -5.82 18.01 0.64
N THR A 121 -5.69 16.78 1.15
CA THR A 121 -6.31 16.34 2.42
C THR A 121 -5.25 15.80 3.39
N CYS A 122 -4.41 14.88 2.93
CA CYS A 122 -3.27 14.33 3.66
C CYS A 122 -1.96 15.05 3.31
N VAL A 123 -1.87 15.57 2.10
CA VAL A 123 -0.72 16.32 1.58
C VAL A 123 -1.20 17.66 1.05
N THR A 124 -0.37 18.68 1.18
CA THR A 124 -0.71 20.06 0.78
C THR A 124 -0.77 20.27 -0.74
N GLY A 125 -0.26 19.31 -1.52
CA GLY A 125 -0.31 19.28 -2.99
C GLY A 125 0.54 18.13 -3.54
N THR A 126 0.83 18.17 -4.85
CA THR A 126 1.58 17.13 -5.58
C THR A 126 3.00 17.56 -5.98
N ALA A 127 3.43 18.77 -5.63
CA ALA A 127 4.78 19.22 -5.90
C ALA A 127 5.78 18.55 -4.95
N ALA A 128 7.01 18.33 -5.41
CA ALA A 128 8.10 17.79 -4.57
C ALA A 128 8.43 18.66 -3.33
N THR A 129 7.94 19.90 -3.27
CA THR A 129 8.11 20.81 -2.13
C THR A 129 6.92 20.82 -1.18
N ASP A 130 5.83 20.12 -1.52
CA ASP A 130 4.66 20.02 -0.67
C ASP A 130 4.94 19.07 0.50
N ALA A 131 4.23 19.30 1.60
CA ALA A 131 4.38 18.56 2.85
C ALA A 131 3.06 17.88 3.26
N TYR A 132 3.14 16.95 4.21
CA TYR A 132 1.97 16.42 4.92
C TYR A 132 1.16 17.56 5.56
N ASP A 133 -0.17 17.55 5.41
CA ASP A 133 -1.04 18.56 6.02
C ASP A 133 -1.30 18.25 7.50
N LEU A 134 -0.36 18.67 8.34
CA LEU A 134 -0.46 18.57 9.80
C LEU A 134 -1.29 19.72 10.42
N GLN A 135 -1.76 20.68 9.62
CA GLN A 135 -2.57 21.81 10.12
C GLN A 135 -4.07 21.51 10.03
N ASN A 136 -4.49 20.72 9.04
CA ASN A 136 -5.84 20.21 8.88
C ASN A 136 -5.82 18.68 8.79
N PRO A 137 -5.53 17.97 9.90
CA PRO A 137 -5.21 16.56 9.84
C PRO A 137 -6.40 15.71 9.38
N SER A 138 -6.09 14.70 8.57
CA SER A 138 -7.00 13.66 8.11
C SER A 138 -6.69 12.33 8.78
N ASP A 139 -7.74 11.61 9.17
CA ASP A 139 -7.65 10.24 9.70
C ASP A 139 -7.67 9.18 8.57
N ASN A 140 -7.77 9.59 7.31
CA ASN A 140 -7.86 8.69 6.16
C ASN A 140 -6.77 8.97 5.14
N CYS A 141 -5.55 8.58 5.48
CA CYS A 141 -4.39 8.65 4.59
C CYS A 141 -3.83 7.24 4.34
N ALA A 142 -3.02 7.14 3.29
CA ALA A 142 -2.24 5.96 2.95
C ALA A 142 -0.87 6.39 2.44
N ALA A 143 0.10 5.49 2.52
CA ALA A 143 1.40 5.66 1.92
C ALA A 143 1.83 4.43 1.13
N VAL A 144 2.78 4.66 0.25
CA VAL A 144 3.31 3.69 -0.70
C VAL A 144 4.81 3.66 -0.55
N PHE A 145 5.31 2.48 -0.20
CA PHE A 145 6.74 2.18 -0.15
C PHE A 145 7.18 1.54 -1.46
N ARG A 146 8.21 2.12 -2.09
CA ARG A 146 8.78 1.67 -3.35
C ARG A 146 10.30 1.81 -3.33
N ASN A 147 11.03 0.74 -3.64
CA ASN A 147 12.49 0.78 -3.76
C ASN A 147 12.90 0.55 -5.22
N PHE A 148 13.72 1.46 -5.76
CA PHE A 148 14.09 1.53 -7.19
C PHE A 148 15.22 0.58 -7.58
#